data_AF-A0A917R5X4-F1
#
_entry.id   AF-A0A917R5X4-F1
#
_cell.length_a   1.000
_cell.length_b   1.000
_cell.length_c   1.000
_cell.angle_alpha   90.00
_cell.angle_beta   90.00
_cell.angle_gamma   90.00
#
_symmetry.space_group_name_H-M   'P 1'
#
loop_
_entity.id
_entity.type
_entity.pdbx_description
1 polymer ?
#
loop_
_entity_poly.entity_id
_entity_poly.type
_entity_poly.pdbx_seq_one_letter_code
_entity_poly.pdbx_strand_id
1 'polypeptide(L)'
;MATETISASPPKVSRLNGAQHKLWLNIFMFIVIAHWAEHIAQAIQLWVLGWPPKQALGVIGVLYPPAFTSEWMHYGYALLMLIGLIALRKGFTGTSRTWWNISLGIQVWHHFEHLLLLVQAQTGWHLADRPVPTSILQLFAPRVELHLFYNAVVFVPMVIAVVRHMRPSPAERSAMLCTCALPARA
;
A
#
# COMPACT_ATOMS: atom_id res chain seq x y z
N MET A 1 53.59 -10.50 9.68
CA MET A 1 52.52 -9.88 8.88
C MET A 1 51.36 -9.61 9.81
N ALA A 2 51.11 -8.34 10.13
CA ALA A 2 49.96 -7.93 10.94
C ALA A 2 48.75 -7.75 10.03
N THR A 3 47.66 -8.45 10.31
CA THR A 3 46.41 -8.35 9.56
C THR A 3 45.64 -7.14 10.08
N GLU A 4 45.66 -6.02 9.33
CA GLU A 4 44.79 -4.88 9.62
C GLU A 4 43.33 -5.28 9.42
N THR A 5 42.57 -5.34 10.51
CA THR A 5 41.12 -5.42 10.45
C THR A 5 40.58 -4.06 10.00
N ILE A 6 40.19 -3.97 8.72
CA ILE A 6 39.44 -2.83 8.19
C ILE A 6 38.12 -2.75 8.97
N SER A 7 38.04 -1.80 9.90
CA SER A 7 36.80 -1.46 10.60
C SER A 7 35.87 -0.79 9.60
N ALA A 8 35.00 -1.56 8.96
CA ALA A 8 33.97 -1.03 8.09
C ALA A 8 33.03 -0.16 8.94
N SER A 9 32.93 1.13 8.60
CA SER A 9 31.96 2.02 9.22
C SER A 9 30.56 1.42 9.06
N PRO A 10 29.74 1.37 10.13
CA PRO A 10 28.40 0.83 10.03
C PRO A 10 27.62 1.59 8.95
N PRO A 11 26.83 0.91 8.12
CA PRO A 11 26.11 1.56 7.03
C PRO A 11 25.26 2.70 7.59
N LYS A 12 25.42 3.91 7.03
CA LYS A 12 24.62 5.08 7.43
C LYS A 12 23.14 4.77 7.22
N VAL A 13 22.42 4.60 8.32
CA VAL A 13 20.96 4.41 8.31
C VAL A 13 20.33 5.73 7.90
N SER A 14 19.55 5.73 6.82
CA SER A 14 18.79 6.92 6.40
C SER A 14 17.86 7.36 7.54
N ARG A 15 17.74 8.67 7.81
CA ARG A 15 16.83 9.20 8.84
C ARG A 15 15.40 8.67 8.71
N LEU A 16 14.92 8.48 7.47
CA LEU A 16 13.62 7.89 7.13
C LEU A 16 13.37 6.49 7.72
N ASN A 17 14.39 5.64 7.80
CA ASN A 17 14.27 4.26 8.30
C ASN A 17 14.89 4.06 9.69
N GLY A 18 15.29 5.17 10.34
CA GLY A 18 15.76 5.21 11.72
C GLY A 18 14.92 6.19 12.54
N ALA A 19 15.53 7.29 12.98
CA ALA A 19 14.91 8.27 13.88
C ALA A 19 13.56 8.84 13.42
N GLN A 20 13.33 9.03 12.12
CA GLN A 20 12.08 9.58 11.58
C GLN A 20 11.08 8.50 11.13
N HIS A 21 11.44 7.22 11.25
CA HIS A 21 10.62 6.14 10.72
C HIS A 21 9.21 6.13 11.28
N LYS A 22 9.05 6.36 12.58
CA LYS A 22 7.74 6.44 13.25
C LYS A 22 6.84 7.51 12.64
N LEU A 23 7.38 8.71 12.39
CA LEU A 23 6.63 9.82 11.80
C LEU A 23 6.14 9.46 10.40
N TRP A 24 7.06 9.02 9.53
CA TRP A 24 6.72 8.72 8.14
C TRP A 24 5.84 7.48 7.99
N LEU A 25 6.02 6.49 8.85
CA LEU A 25 5.13 5.34 8.92
C LEU A 25 3.71 5.77 9.33
N ASN A 26 3.57 6.65 10.33
CA ASN A 26 2.25 7.15 10.73
C ASN A 26 1.57 7.97 9.62
N ILE A 27 2.32 8.85 8.94
CA ILE A 27 1.79 9.59 7.78
C ILE A 27 1.33 8.63 6.69
N PHE A 28 2.15 7.64 6.37
CA PHE A 28 1.81 6.63 5.37
C PHE A 28 0.55 5.86 5.79
N MET A 29 0.49 5.36 7.02
CA MET A 29 -0.67 4.63 7.53
C MET A 29 -1.94 5.49 7.58
N PHE A 30 -1.84 6.78 7.85
CA PHE A 30 -2.96 7.69 7.75
C PHE A 30 -3.51 7.76 6.33
N ILE A 31 -2.64 7.90 5.32
CA ILE A 31 -3.04 7.90 3.91
C ILE A 31 -3.69 6.56 3.54
N VAL A 32 -3.10 5.43 3.95
CA VAL A 32 -3.65 4.09 3.72
C VAL A 32 -5.06 3.95 4.31
N ILE A 33 -5.25 4.37 5.56
CA ILE A 33 -6.55 4.27 6.24
C ILE A 33 -7.58 5.18 5.58
N ALA A 34 -7.21 6.41 5.21
CA ALA A 34 -8.10 7.33 4.51
C ALA A 34 -8.55 6.76 3.16
N HIS A 35 -7.61 6.21 2.39
CA HIS A 35 -7.90 5.54 1.13
C HIS A 35 -8.81 4.32 1.32
N TRP A 36 -8.56 3.51 2.36
CA TRP A 36 -9.41 2.36 2.68
C TRP A 36 -10.82 2.75 3.10
N ALA A 37 -10.96 3.84 3.87
CA ALA A 37 -12.25 4.38 4.26
C ALA A 37 -13.08 4.86 3.04
N GLU A 38 -12.43 5.45 2.04
CA GLU A 38 -13.08 5.83 0.78
C GLU A 38 -13.68 4.60 0.09
N HIS A 39 -12.94 3.51 -0.01
CA HIS A 39 -13.42 2.27 -0.63
C HIS A 39 -14.50 1.55 0.18
N ILE A 40 -14.42 1.57 1.51
CA ILE A 40 -15.50 1.06 2.36
C ILE A 40 -16.78 1.88 2.15
N ALA A 41 -16.67 3.21 2.03
CA ALA A 41 -17.83 4.05 1.72
C ALA A 41 -18.43 3.73 0.35
N GLN A 42 -17.60 3.49 -0.67
CA GLN A 42 -18.06 3.02 -2.00
C GLN A 42 -18.82 1.70 -1.90
N ALA A 43 -18.28 0.73 -1.15
CA ALA A 43 -18.93 -0.56 -0.92
C ALA A 43 -20.29 -0.42 -0.21
N ILE A 44 -20.39 0.45 0.80
CA ILE A 44 -21.64 0.74 1.51
C ILE A 44 -22.64 1.41 0.56
N GLN A 45 -22.22 2.41 -0.20
CA GLN A 45 -23.07 3.10 -1.20
C GLN A 45 -23.65 2.10 -2.20
N LEU A 46 -22.82 1.19 -2.72
CA LEU A 46 -23.23 0.22 -3.72
C LEU A 46 -24.15 -0.87 -3.15
N TRP A 47 -23.75 -1.55 -2.08
CA TRP A 47 -24.41 -2.77 -1.62
C TRP A 47 -25.43 -2.55 -0.50
N VAL A 48 -25.27 -1.51 0.33
CA VAL A 48 -26.19 -1.23 1.44
C VAL A 48 -27.22 -0.18 1.03
N LEU A 49 -26.79 0.89 0.37
CA LEU A 49 -27.67 1.98 -0.05
C LEU A 49 -28.26 1.78 -1.45
N GLY A 50 -27.77 0.80 -2.21
CA GLY A 50 -28.26 0.47 -3.55
C GLY A 50 -27.97 1.53 -4.61
N TRP A 51 -26.93 2.36 -4.41
CA TRP A 51 -26.57 3.38 -5.39
C TRP A 51 -26.04 2.75 -6.68
N PRO A 52 -26.34 3.34 -7.85
CA PRO A 52 -25.74 2.90 -9.11
C PRO A 52 -24.20 2.96 -9.04
N PRO A 53 -23.46 2.04 -9.69
CA PRO A 53 -21.99 2.03 -9.65
C PRO A 53 -21.32 3.36 -10.04
N LYS A 54 -21.92 4.11 -10.97
CA LYS A 54 -21.42 5.42 -11.40
C LYS A 54 -21.57 6.54 -10.35
N GLN A 55 -22.37 6.30 -9.31
CA GLN A 55 -22.66 7.25 -8.23
C GLN A 55 -22.01 6.84 -6.91
N ALA A 56 -21.60 5.57 -6.77
CA ALA A 56 -20.88 5.06 -5.61
C ALA A 56 -19.40 5.50 -5.62
N LEU A 57 -19.15 6.79 -5.40
CA LEU A 57 -17.84 7.42 -5.55
C LEU A 57 -17.02 7.49 -4.26
N GLY A 58 -17.59 7.12 -3.10
CA GLY A 58 -16.93 7.18 -1.80
C GLY A 58 -17.30 8.45 -1.02
N VAL A 59 -16.53 8.79 0.00
CA VAL A 59 -16.78 9.98 0.84
C VAL A 59 -16.40 11.25 0.07
N ILE A 60 -15.16 11.32 -0.41
CA ILE A 60 -14.62 12.50 -1.09
C ILE A 60 -15.14 12.57 -2.53
N GLY A 61 -15.29 11.42 -3.20
CA GLY A 61 -15.78 11.37 -4.57
C GLY A 61 -17.20 11.92 -4.75
N VAL A 62 -18.07 11.80 -3.73
CA VAL A 62 -19.40 12.42 -3.74
C VAL A 62 -19.32 13.95 -3.62
N LEU A 63 -18.33 14.48 -2.89
CA LEU A 63 -18.16 15.91 -2.68
C LEU A 63 -17.45 16.60 -3.86
N TYR A 64 -16.57 15.89 -4.58
CA TYR A 64 -15.82 16.44 -5.70
C TYR A 64 -15.63 15.43 -6.86
N PRO A 65 -16.70 15.08 -7.61
CA PRO A 65 -16.69 13.99 -8.59
C PRO A 65 -15.58 14.03 -9.67
N PRO A 66 -15.23 15.19 -10.27
CA PRO A 66 -14.25 15.22 -11.37
C PRO A 66 -12.85 14.74 -10.99
N ALA A 67 -12.44 14.84 -9.72
CA ALA A 67 -11.15 14.31 -9.30
C ALA A 67 -11.13 12.78 -9.15
N PHE A 68 -12.30 12.14 -9.05
CA PHE A 68 -12.45 10.74 -8.66
C PHE A 68 -12.88 9.80 -9.79
N THR A 69 -13.13 10.33 -10.99
CA THR A 69 -13.50 9.55 -12.18
C THR A 69 -12.33 9.28 -13.14
N SER A 70 -11.13 9.79 -12.84
CA SER A 70 -9.97 9.68 -13.73
C SER A 70 -9.12 8.45 -13.42
N GLU A 71 -8.71 7.70 -14.44
CA GLU A 71 -7.72 6.62 -14.33
C GLU A 71 -6.36 7.13 -13.78
N TRP A 72 -6.04 8.42 -13.98
CA TRP A 72 -4.87 9.05 -13.37
C TRP A 72 -4.93 9.10 -11.84
N MET A 73 -6.13 9.29 -11.27
CA MET A 73 -6.28 9.32 -9.82
C MET A 73 -5.98 7.94 -9.23
N HIS A 74 -6.59 6.89 -9.80
CA HIS A 74 -6.34 5.51 -9.37
C HIS A 74 -4.86 5.13 -9.49
N TYR A 75 -4.24 5.42 -10.64
CA TYR A 75 -2.83 5.17 -10.86
C TYR A 75 -1.93 5.96 -9.89
N GLY A 76 -2.22 7.24 -9.68
CA GLY A 76 -1.46 8.10 -8.77
C GLY A 76 -1.47 7.59 -7.32
N TYR A 77 -2.62 7.16 -6.82
CA TYR A 77 -2.71 6.52 -5.51
C TYR A 77 -1.92 5.20 -5.45
N ALA A 78 -2.07 4.33 -6.45
CA ALA A 78 -1.33 3.06 -6.50
C ALA A 78 0.19 3.28 -6.51
N LEU A 79 0.67 4.31 -7.22
CA LEU A 79 2.07 4.69 -7.25
C LEU A 79 2.54 5.24 -5.90
N LEU A 80 1.76 6.10 -5.25
CA LEU A 80 2.06 6.62 -3.92
C LEU A 80 2.17 5.49 -2.89
N MET A 81 1.26 4.51 -2.96
CA MET A 81 1.30 3.31 -2.11
C MET A 81 2.58 2.50 -2.32
N LEU A 82 2.96 2.28 -3.57
CA LEU A 82 4.19 1.56 -3.93
C LEU A 82 5.45 2.30 -3.43
N ILE A 83 5.52 3.62 -3.61
CA ILE A 83 6.62 4.45 -3.12
C ILE A 83 6.74 4.33 -1.60
N GLY A 84 5.63 4.45 -0.86
CA GLY A 84 5.63 4.33 0.60
C GLY A 84 6.12 2.97 1.08
N LEU A 85 5.61 1.87 0.49
CA LEU A 85 6.05 0.51 0.81
C LEU A 85 7.54 0.30 0.55
N ILE A 86 8.08 0.82 -0.55
CA ILE A 86 9.52 0.71 -0.87
C ILE A 86 10.37 1.58 0.07
N ALA A 87 9.96 2.82 0.29
CA ALA A 87 10.75 3.82 1.02
C ALA A 87 10.87 3.49 2.51
N LEU A 88 9.78 3.01 3.12
CA LEU A 88 9.71 2.64 4.55
C LEU A 88 10.17 1.22 4.82
N ARG A 89 10.38 0.42 3.77
CA ARG A 89 10.71 -1.00 3.89
C ARG A 89 11.79 -1.22 4.95
N LYS A 90 12.93 -0.51 4.85
CA LYS A 90 14.17 -0.75 5.63
C LYS A 90 14.03 -0.50 7.13
N GLY A 91 12.97 0.15 7.61
CA GLY A 91 12.70 0.28 9.04
C GLY A 91 12.16 -1.00 9.68
N PHE A 92 11.58 -1.91 8.90
CA PHE A 92 11.04 -3.18 9.38
C PHE A 92 12.13 -4.26 9.53
N THR A 93 12.05 -5.04 10.61
CA THR A 93 12.96 -6.17 10.93
C THR A 93 12.19 -7.48 11.15
N GLY A 94 12.87 -8.61 11.01
CA GLY A 94 12.33 -9.95 11.28
C GLY A 94 10.97 -10.24 10.64
N THR A 95 10.02 -10.71 11.44
CA THR A 95 8.68 -11.10 11.00
C THR A 95 7.88 -9.93 10.44
N SER A 96 8.03 -8.72 11.00
CA SER A 96 7.38 -7.53 10.49
C SER A 96 7.81 -7.20 9.06
N ARG A 97 9.10 -7.41 8.74
CA ARG A 97 9.66 -7.24 7.41
C ARG A 97 9.11 -8.25 6.40
N THR A 98 8.86 -9.48 6.82
CA THR A 98 8.25 -10.51 5.96
C THR A 98 6.86 -10.08 5.53
N TRP A 99 5.99 -9.70 6.48
CA TRP A 99 4.63 -9.25 6.19
C TRP A 99 4.60 -7.98 5.33
N TRP A 100 5.53 -7.05 5.57
CA TRP A 100 5.68 -5.85 4.74
C TRP A 100 6.06 -6.20 3.30
N ASN A 101 6.94 -7.18 3.10
CA ASN A 101 7.32 -7.65 1.75
C ASN A 101 6.17 -8.38 1.04
N ILE A 102 5.32 -9.12 1.78
CA ILE A 102 4.12 -9.74 1.21
C ILE A 102 3.19 -8.63 0.68
N SER A 103 2.90 -7.62 1.50
CA SER A 103 2.09 -6.46 1.08
C SER A 103 2.71 -5.76 -0.14
N LEU A 104 4.03 -5.52 -0.14
CA LEU A 104 4.74 -4.95 -1.28
C LEU A 104 4.64 -5.79 -2.55
N GLY A 105 4.80 -7.11 -2.46
CA GLY A 105 4.70 -7.99 -3.63
C GLY A 105 3.31 -7.93 -4.27
N ILE A 106 2.26 -7.97 -3.45
CA ILE A 106 0.88 -7.85 -3.92
C ILE A 106 0.62 -6.45 -4.49
N GLN A 107 1.13 -5.39 -3.83
CA GLN A 107 0.98 -4.02 -4.31
C GLN A 107 1.69 -3.77 -5.65
N VAL A 108 2.84 -4.40 -5.91
CA VAL A 108 3.51 -4.33 -7.22
C VAL A 108 2.61 -4.89 -8.31
N TRP A 109 2.00 -6.04 -8.08
CA TRP A 109 1.05 -6.63 -9.02
C TRP A 109 -0.20 -5.75 -9.20
N HIS A 110 -0.79 -5.27 -8.11
CA HIS A 110 -1.95 -4.38 -8.16
C HIS A 110 -1.64 -3.07 -8.91
N HIS A 111 -0.45 -2.50 -8.69
CA HIS A 111 0.03 -1.33 -9.42
C HIS A 111 0.20 -1.62 -10.92
N PHE A 112 0.73 -2.78 -11.28
CA PHE A 112 0.85 -3.19 -12.69
C PHE A 112 -0.52 -3.24 -13.39
N GLU A 113 -1.54 -3.81 -12.74
CA GLU A 113 -2.92 -3.81 -13.25
C GLU A 113 -3.44 -2.39 -13.47
N HIS A 114 -3.16 -1.45 -12.55
CA HIS A 114 -3.51 -0.03 -12.74
C HIS A 114 -2.74 0.64 -13.87
N LEU A 115 -1.45 0.36 -14.02
CA LEU A 115 -0.67 0.88 -15.15
C LEU A 115 -1.24 0.37 -16.48
N LEU A 116 -1.62 -0.90 -16.54
CA LEU A 116 -2.26 -1.50 -17.71
C LEU A 116 -3.58 -0.79 -18.04
N LEU A 117 -4.42 -0.49 -17.05
CA LEU A 117 -5.65 0.28 -17.25
C LEU A 117 -5.38 1.70 -17.75
N LEU A 118 -4.37 2.39 -17.19
CA LEU A 118 -3.99 3.72 -17.62
C LEU A 118 -3.50 3.72 -19.08
N VAL A 119 -2.62 2.78 -19.45
CA VAL A 119 -2.12 2.64 -20.83
C VAL A 119 -3.26 2.40 -21.81
N GLN A 120 -4.21 1.52 -21.48
CA GLN A 120 -5.40 1.29 -22.28
C GLN A 120 -6.21 2.58 -22.46
N ALA A 121 -6.46 3.32 -21.38
CA ALA A 121 -7.20 4.59 -21.41
C ALA A 121 -6.51 5.69 -22.25
N GLN A 122 -5.18 5.68 -22.33
CA GLN A 122 -4.41 6.66 -23.13
C GLN A 122 -4.27 6.26 -24.61
N THR A 123 -4.23 4.96 -24.91
CA THR A 123 -3.94 4.47 -26.26
C THR A 123 -5.20 4.06 -27.03
N GLY A 124 -6.31 3.81 -26.33
CA GLY A 124 -7.51 3.22 -26.91
C GLY A 124 -7.39 1.73 -27.25
N TRP A 125 -6.21 1.12 -27.05
CA TRP A 125 -6.06 -0.33 -27.13
C TRP A 125 -6.67 -0.95 -25.87
N HIS A 126 -7.48 -2.00 -26.01
CA HIS A 126 -8.11 -2.68 -24.88
C HIS A 126 -7.74 -4.16 -24.86
N LEU A 127 -7.51 -4.68 -23.65
CA LEU A 127 -7.17 -6.08 -23.43
C LEU A 127 -8.32 -6.99 -23.90
N ALA A 128 -8.00 -8.03 -24.68
CA ALA A 128 -8.96 -9.01 -25.18
C ALA A 128 -10.19 -8.40 -25.88
N ASP A 129 -9.97 -7.34 -26.67
CA ASP A 129 -10.98 -6.62 -27.46
C ASP A 129 -12.17 -6.12 -26.63
N ARG A 130 -11.95 -5.91 -25.32
CA ARG A 130 -12.99 -5.36 -24.43
C ARG A 130 -13.36 -3.95 -24.86
N PRO A 131 -14.61 -3.50 -24.65
CA PRO A 131 -15.04 -2.17 -25.05
C PRO A 131 -14.52 -1.04 -24.14
N VAL A 132 -13.85 -1.39 -23.03
CA VAL A 132 -13.34 -0.46 -22.01
C VAL A 132 -12.02 -0.97 -21.43
N PRO A 133 -11.20 -0.10 -20.80
CA PRO A 133 -10.00 -0.51 -20.08
C PRO A 133 -10.27 -1.64 -19.07
N THR A 134 -9.62 -2.78 -19.28
CA THR A 134 -9.87 -4.01 -18.50
C THR A 134 -8.55 -4.60 -18.03
N SER A 135 -8.45 -4.86 -16.72
CA SER A 135 -7.28 -5.52 -16.11
C SER A 135 -7.29 -7.03 -16.41
N ILE A 136 -6.17 -7.72 -16.16
CA ILE A 136 -6.04 -9.17 -16.36
C ILE A 136 -7.05 -9.92 -15.47
N LEU A 137 -7.07 -9.65 -14.16
CA LEU A 137 -8.02 -10.34 -13.28
C LEU A 137 -9.47 -9.90 -13.49
N GLN A 138 -9.72 -8.72 -14.08
CA GLN A 138 -11.08 -8.31 -14.46
C GLN A 138 -11.71 -9.19 -15.55
N LEU A 139 -10.92 -10.01 -16.25
CA LEU A 139 -11.45 -10.99 -17.20
C LEU A 139 -12.28 -12.09 -16.48
N PHE A 140 -12.05 -12.29 -15.18
CA PHE A 140 -12.63 -13.37 -14.38
C PHE A 140 -13.52 -12.88 -13.23
N ALA A 141 -13.43 -11.60 -12.85
CA ALA A 141 -14.20 -11.01 -11.75
C ALA A 141 -14.61 -9.57 -12.08
N PRO A 142 -15.73 -9.06 -11.55
CA PRO A 142 -16.13 -7.68 -11.79
C PRO A 142 -15.22 -6.68 -11.08
N ARG A 143 -15.12 -5.46 -11.66
CA ARG A 143 -14.09 -4.46 -11.31
C ARG A 143 -14.14 -4.05 -9.85
N VAL A 144 -15.33 -3.81 -9.32
CA VAL A 144 -15.52 -3.24 -7.98
C VAL A 144 -15.08 -4.24 -6.91
N GLU A 145 -15.57 -5.47 -7.01
CA GLU A 145 -15.26 -6.59 -6.12
C GLU A 145 -13.78 -6.90 -6.16
N LEU A 146 -13.20 -6.95 -7.36
CA LEU A 146 -11.78 -7.23 -7.55
C LEU A 146 -10.90 -6.14 -6.91
N HIS A 147 -11.27 -4.86 -7.07
CA HIS A 147 -10.50 -3.76 -6.49
C HIS A 147 -10.59 -3.76 -4.96
N LEU A 148 -11.79 -4.01 -4.41
CA LEU A 148 -11.98 -4.16 -2.97
C LEU A 148 -11.17 -5.35 -2.41
N PHE A 149 -11.15 -6.46 -3.14
CA PHE A 149 -10.32 -7.63 -2.83
C PHE A 149 -8.83 -7.28 -2.82
N TYR A 150 -8.31 -6.65 -3.88
CA TYR A 150 -6.91 -6.24 -3.96
C TYR A 150 -6.49 -5.37 -2.79
N ASN A 151 -7.28 -4.34 -2.51
CA ASN A 151 -7.01 -3.45 -1.41
C ASN A 151 -7.00 -4.20 -0.06
N ALA A 152 -7.92 -5.14 0.16
CA ALA A 152 -7.92 -5.97 1.36
C ALA A 152 -6.65 -6.85 1.46
N VAL A 153 -6.26 -7.53 0.38
CA VAL A 153 -5.08 -8.43 0.40
C VAL A 153 -3.75 -7.69 0.45
N VAL A 154 -3.70 -6.40 0.09
CA VAL A 154 -2.55 -5.53 0.37
C VAL A 154 -2.58 -5.02 1.82
N PHE A 155 -3.75 -4.57 2.29
CA PHE A 155 -3.94 -3.91 3.59
C PHE A 155 -3.72 -4.85 4.77
N VAL A 156 -4.31 -6.04 4.75
CA VAL A 156 -4.21 -7.01 5.86
C VAL A 156 -2.75 -7.36 6.20
N PRO A 157 -1.90 -7.83 5.27
CA PRO A 157 -0.49 -8.10 5.58
C PRO A 157 0.27 -6.84 6.00
N MET A 158 -0.08 -5.67 5.48
CA MET A 158 0.51 -4.39 5.92
C MET A 158 0.19 -4.09 7.38
N VAL A 159 -1.06 -4.24 7.80
CA VAL A 159 -1.46 -4.07 9.21
C VAL A 159 -0.76 -5.08 10.10
N ILE A 160 -0.68 -6.36 9.67
CA ILE A 160 0.08 -7.37 10.42
C ILE A 160 1.54 -6.95 10.58
N ALA A 161 2.18 -6.45 9.50
CA ALA A 161 3.54 -5.93 9.56
C ALA A 161 3.69 -4.81 10.59
N VAL A 162 2.79 -3.82 10.57
CA VAL A 162 2.82 -2.68 11.51
C VAL A 162 2.60 -3.14 12.96
N VAL A 163 1.63 -4.03 13.20
CA VAL A 163 1.37 -4.58 14.55
C VAL A 163 2.60 -5.34 15.07
N ARG A 164 3.22 -6.17 14.24
CA ARG A 164 4.45 -6.89 14.59
C ARG A 164 5.64 -5.94 14.80
N HIS A 165 5.72 -4.86 14.02
CA HIS A 165 6.76 -3.85 14.15
C HIS A 165 6.65 -3.06 15.46
N MET A 166 5.42 -2.77 15.92
CA MET A 166 5.17 -2.13 17.21
C MET A 166 5.34 -3.09 18.39
N ARG A 167 5.23 -4.40 18.18
CA ARG A 167 5.34 -5.45 19.21
C ARG A 167 6.40 -6.49 18.84
N PRO A 168 7.68 -6.08 18.70
CA PRO A 168 8.75 -6.98 18.27
C PRO A 168 9.14 -7.96 19.39
N SER A 169 9.70 -9.11 19.00
CA SER A 169 10.46 -9.96 19.92
C SER A 169 11.73 -9.25 20.44
N PRO A 170 12.37 -9.72 21.53
CA PRO A 170 13.61 -9.11 22.02
C PRO A 170 14.72 -9.03 20.96
N ALA A 171 14.90 -10.07 20.16
CA ALA A 171 15.89 -10.12 19.08
C ALA A 171 15.57 -9.15 17.93
N GLU A 172 14.29 -9.03 17.56
CA GLU A 172 13.86 -8.06 16.56
C GLU A 172 14.03 -6.63 17.05
N ARG A 173 13.73 -6.37 18.34
CA ARG A 173 13.88 -5.06 18.98
C ARG A 173 15.34 -4.60 19.00
N SER A 174 16.28 -5.49 19.33
CA SER A 174 17.72 -5.14 19.29
C SER A 174 18.23 -4.81 17.89
N ALA A 175 17.55 -5.29 16.85
CA ALA A 175 17.87 -4.98 15.45
C ALA A 175 17.18 -3.71 14.94
N MET A 176 16.19 -3.17 15.67
CA MET A 176 15.47 -1.96 15.27
C MET A 176 16.31 -0.71 15.48
N LEU A 177 16.25 0.21 14.52
CA LEU A 177 16.97 1.49 14.52
C LEU A 177 16.04 2.69 14.76
N CYS A 178 14.76 2.41 15.01
CA CYS A 178 13.67 3.37 15.17
C CYS A 178 12.98 3.22 16.52
N THR A 179 12.12 4.19 16.86
CA THR A 179 11.38 4.25 18.13
C THR A 179 9.92 3.76 18.01
N CYS A 180 9.62 2.95 16.99
CA CYS A 180 8.26 2.46 16.72
C CYS A 180 7.77 1.41 17.74
N ALA A 181 8.69 0.67 18.35
CA ALA A 181 8.33 -0.38 19.30
C ALA A 181 7.65 0.23 20.54
N LEU A 182 6.54 -0.38 20.95
CA LEU A 182 5.91 -0.07 22.24
C LEU A 182 6.85 -0.48 23.39
N PRO A 183 6.75 0.19 24.55
CA PRO A 183 7.46 -0.22 25.76
C PRO A 183 7.22 -1.70 26.06
N ALA A 184 8.25 -2.41 26.56
CA ALA A 184 8.03 -3.72 27.13
C ALA A 184 7.00 -3.59 28.27
N ARG A 185 6.01 -4.48 28.31
CA ARG A 185 5.17 -4.59 29.50
C ARG A 185 6.10 -5.02 30.65
N ALA A 186 6.05 -4.27 31.75
CA ALA A 186 6.78 -4.57 32.98
C ALA A 186 6.25 -5.88 33.60
#